data_AF-A0A327NQ68-F1
#
_entry.id   AF-A0A327NQ68-F1
#
_cell.length_a   1.000
_cell.length_b   1.000
_cell.length_c   1.000
_cell.angle_alpha   90.00
_cell.angle_beta   90.00
_cell.angle_gamma   90.00
#
_symmetry.space_group_name_H-M   'P 1'
#
loop_
_entity.id
_entity.type
_entity.pdbx_description
1 polymer ?
#
loop_
_entity_poly.entity_id
_entity_poly.type
_entity_poly.pdbx_seq_one_letter_code
_entity_poly.pdbx_strand_id
1 'polypeptide(L)'
;MRAEKYRQLNQVHMMHRIWRNELSLALQEVDFWEDLLGSLGENMTSEATDAEVWKAEISQLHHFRRLIKRLSDEIQEIDGQVANGVRFDHVLDTDTRQDHQYLREEMDSFHADFRAFKSEIRNYIVAQPTF
;
A
#
# COMPACT_ATOMS: atom_id res chain seq x y z
N MET A 1 29.04 -0.51 -20.16
CA MET A 1 29.01 -0.80 -18.71
C MET A 1 28.42 0.32 -17.86
N ARG A 2 28.98 1.54 -17.80
CA ARG A 2 28.43 2.62 -16.93
C ARG A 2 27.01 3.07 -17.31
N ALA A 3 26.75 3.33 -18.59
CA ALA A 3 25.45 3.81 -19.05
C ALA A 3 24.26 2.85 -18.78
N GLU A 4 24.53 1.54 -18.80
CA GLU A 4 23.51 0.52 -18.55
C GLU A 4 23.15 0.42 -17.07
N LYS A 5 24.14 0.48 -16.17
CA LYS A 5 23.91 0.56 -14.72
C LYS A 5 23.12 1.82 -14.35
N TYR A 6 23.47 2.97 -14.94
CA TYR A 6 22.71 4.21 -14.73
C TYR A 6 21.26 4.13 -15.24
N ARG A 7 21.02 3.41 -16.34
CA ARG A 7 19.66 3.19 -16.86
C ARG A 7 18.85 2.31 -15.90
N GLN A 8 19.42 1.21 -15.41
CA GLN A 8 18.78 0.33 -14.43
C GLN A 8 18.45 1.06 -13.14
N LEU A 9 19.39 1.86 -12.63
CA LEU A 9 19.20 2.72 -11.47
C LEU A 9 18.03 3.68 -11.64
N ASN A 10 17.98 4.40 -12.77
CA ASN A 10 16.88 5.31 -13.06
C ASN A 10 15.54 4.59 -13.15
N GLN A 11 15.51 3.36 -13.68
CA GLN A 11 14.29 2.55 -13.73
C GLN A 11 13.82 2.17 -12.32
N VAL A 12 14.72 1.71 -11.45
CA VAL A 12 14.40 1.37 -10.06
C VAL A 12 13.86 2.58 -9.30
N HIS A 13 14.55 3.72 -9.33
CA HIS A 13 14.07 4.93 -8.65
C HIS A 13 12.74 5.44 -9.22
N MET A 14 12.54 5.36 -10.53
CA MET A 14 11.27 5.74 -11.14
C MET A 14 10.14 4.83 -10.63
N MET A 15 10.39 3.52 -10.54
CA MET A 15 9.43 2.56 -10.03
C MET A 15 9.12 2.79 -8.54
N HIS A 16 10.13 2.99 -7.71
CA HIS A 16 9.95 3.32 -6.29
C HIS A 16 9.12 4.61 -6.11
N ARG A 17 9.37 5.64 -6.95
CA ARG A 17 8.57 6.86 -6.92
C ARG A 17 7.10 6.60 -7.29
N ILE A 18 6.84 5.73 -8.26
CA ILE A 18 5.48 5.32 -8.61
C ILE A 18 4.82 4.63 -7.42
N TRP A 19 5.47 3.63 -6.83
CA TRP A 19 4.94 2.90 -5.68
C TRP A 19 4.69 3.80 -4.47
N ARG A 20 5.57 4.75 -4.16
CA ARG A 20 5.33 5.71 -3.07
C ARG A 20 4.10 6.58 -3.31
N ASN A 21 3.87 7.00 -4.56
CA ASN A 21 2.67 7.76 -4.90
C ASN A 21 1.42 6.88 -4.76
N GLU A 22 1.47 5.62 -5.22
CA GLU A 22 0.37 4.67 -5.11
C GLU A 22 0.02 4.36 -3.66
N LEU A 23 1.02 4.09 -2.82
CA LEU A 23 0.85 3.89 -1.38
C LEU A 23 0.30 5.13 -0.68
N SER A 24 0.76 6.33 -1.06
CA SER A 24 0.21 7.58 -0.52
C SER A 24 -1.26 7.78 -0.89
N LEU A 25 -1.66 7.44 -2.11
CA LEU A 25 -3.06 7.49 -2.55
C LEU A 25 -3.90 6.44 -1.82
N ALA A 26 -3.39 5.21 -1.70
CA ALA A 26 -4.05 4.15 -0.98
C ALA A 26 -4.26 4.49 0.50
N LEU A 27 -3.30 5.19 1.13
CA LEU A 27 -3.47 5.66 2.51
C LEU A 27 -4.62 6.67 2.62
N GLN A 28 -4.72 7.62 1.69
CA GLN A 28 -5.83 8.57 1.65
C GLN A 28 -7.17 7.84 1.41
N GLU A 29 -7.19 6.81 0.56
CA GLU A 29 -8.38 5.98 0.35
C GLU A 29 -8.78 5.23 1.64
N VAL A 30 -7.81 4.65 2.37
CA VAL A 30 -8.06 3.99 3.66
C VAL A 30 -8.62 4.97 4.68
N ASP A 31 -8.03 6.15 4.81
CA ASP A 31 -8.51 7.20 5.73
C ASP A 31 -9.94 7.63 5.37
N PHE A 32 -10.23 7.83 4.08
CA PHE A 32 -11.57 8.15 3.59
C PHE A 32 -12.60 7.07 3.96
N TRP A 33 -12.27 5.79 3.74
CA TRP A 33 -13.18 4.70 4.06
C TRP A 33 -13.43 4.58 5.57
N GLU A 34 -12.39 4.78 6.38
CA GLU A 34 -12.53 4.76 7.85
C GLU A 34 -13.42 5.89 8.34
N ASP A 35 -13.27 7.11 7.81
CA ASP A 35 -14.12 8.26 8.14
C ASP A 35 -15.57 8.03 7.69
N LEU A 36 -15.76 7.50 6.47
CA LEU A 36 -17.09 7.21 5.93
C LEU A 36 -17.80 6.14 6.78
N LEU A 37 -17.10 5.05 7.11
CA LEU A 37 -17.64 4.05 8.03
C LEU A 37 -17.91 4.72 9.40
N GLY A 38 -16.97 5.44 10.00
CA GLY A 38 -17.20 6.18 11.25
C GLY A 38 -18.52 6.97 11.26
N SER A 39 -18.77 7.74 10.20
CA SER A 39 -20.00 8.54 10.03
C SER A 39 -21.29 7.71 9.87
N LEU A 40 -21.21 6.55 9.21
CA LEU A 40 -22.34 5.64 9.06
C LEU A 40 -22.67 4.94 10.39
N GLY A 41 -21.65 4.59 11.18
CA GLY A 41 -21.81 3.95 12.48
C GLY A 41 -22.48 4.85 13.52
N GLU A 42 -22.23 6.17 13.48
CA GLU A 42 -22.89 7.14 14.35
C GLU A 42 -24.40 7.27 14.09
N ASN A 43 -24.85 6.99 12.86
CA ASN A 43 -26.24 7.11 12.43
C ASN A 43 -27.04 5.79 12.49
N MET A 44 -26.38 4.66 12.73
CA MET A 44 -27.04 3.36 12.82
C MET A 44 -27.48 3.06 14.25
N THR A 45 -28.80 2.93 14.47
CA THR A 45 -29.34 2.36 15.72
C THR A 45 -28.82 0.93 15.89
N SER A 46 -28.44 0.59 17.13
CA SER A 46 -27.73 -0.63 17.59
C SER A 46 -28.26 -2.01 17.11
N GLU A 47 -29.30 -2.06 16.29
CA GLU A 47 -29.96 -3.27 15.79
C GLU A 47 -29.76 -3.53 14.29
N ALA A 48 -29.17 -2.61 13.51
CA ALA A 48 -29.22 -2.67 12.03
C ALA A 48 -27.89 -2.94 11.30
N THR A 49 -26.76 -3.04 12.00
CA THR A 49 -25.48 -3.42 11.39
C THR A 49 -25.04 -4.74 11.98
N ASP A 50 -24.70 -5.70 11.12
CA ASP A 50 -24.04 -6.93 11.52
C ASP A 50 -22.69 -6.55 12.14
N ALA A 51 -22.67 -6.34 13.46
CA ALA A 51 -21.59 -5.67 14.18
C ALA A 51 -20.25 -6.38 14.00
N GLU A 52 -20.28 -7.66 13.62
CA GLU A 52 -19.12 -8.45 13.24
C GLU A 52 -18.56 -8.05 11.88
N VAL A 53 -19.42 -7.86 10.86
CA VAL A 53 -19.01 -7.42 9.52
C VAL A 53 -18.40 -6.02 9.58
N TRP A 54 -19.03 -5.10 10.32
CA TRP A 54 -18.46 -3.76 10.54
C TRP A 54 -17.06 -3.79 11.13
N LYS A 55 -16.89 -4.56 12.21
CA LYS A 55 -15.59 -4.72 12.87
C LYS A 55 -14.56 -5.36 11.94
N ALA A 56 -14.99 -6.28 11.08
CA ALA A 56 -14.13 -6.90 10.08
C ALA A 56 -13.62 -5.85 9.07
N GLU A 57 -14.49 -5.00 8.52
CA GLU A 57 -14.11 -3.93 7.58
C GLU A 57 -13.12 -2.93 8.21
N ILE A 58 -13.41 -2.47 9.43
CA ILE A 58 -12.49 -1.57 10.18
C ILE A 58 -11.14 -2.25 10.45
N SER A 59 -11.15 -3.54 10.80
CA SER A 59 -9.91 -4.31 11.00
C SER A 59 -9.08 -4.40 9.72
N GLN A 60 -9.73 -4.61 8.56
CA GLN A 60 -9.07 -4.62 7.25
C GLN A 60 -8.45 -3.26 6.92
N LEU A 61 -9.16 -2.15 7.17
CA LEU A 61 -8.60 -0.81 6.99
C LEU A 61 -7.34 -0.59 7.83
N HIS A 62 -7.35 -0.99 9.10
CA HIS A 62 -6.17 -0.91 9.95
C HIS A 62 -5.03 -1.82 9.48
N HIS A 63 -5.35 -2.99 8.92
CA HIS A 63 -4.35 -3.86 8.31
C HIS A 63 -3.67 -3.16 7.13
N PHE A 64 -4.44 -2.63 6.18
CA PHE A 64 -3.88 -1.89 5.04
C PHE A 64 -3.09 -0.66 5.47
N ARG A 65 -3.55 0.11 6.46
CA ARG A 65 -2.78 1.25 7.00
C ARG A 65 -1.41 0.82 7.51
N ARG A 66 -1.31 -0.30 8.24
CA ARG A 66 -0.03 -0.84 8.72
C ARG A 66 0.85 -1.33 7.57
N LEU A 67 0.25 -2.04 6.61
CA LEU A 67 0.96 -2.57 5.45
C LEU A 67 1.53 -1.45 4.57
N ILE A 68 0.74 -0.42 4.30
CA ILE A 68 1.16 0.76 3.52
C ILE A 68 2.36 1.47 4.18
N LYS A 69 2.32 1.64 5.51
CA LYS A 69 3.45 2.23 6.24
C LYS A 69 4.70 1.38 6.13
N ARG A 70 4.58 0.07 6.38
CA ARG A 70 5.70 -0.88 6.24
C ARG A 70 6.33 -0.82 4.84
N LEU A 71 5.52 -0.92 3.78
CA LEU A 71 6.01 -0.88 2.40
C LEU A 71 6.66 0.47 2.06
N SER A 72 6.11 1.57 2.57
CA SER A 72 6.70 2.91 2.38
C SER A 72 8.08 3.02 3.03
N ASP A 73 8.24 2.46 4.23
CA ASP A 73 9.51 2.42 4.95
C ASP A 73 10.53 1.52 4.22
N GLU A 74 10.10 0.34 3.75
CA GLU A 74 10.94 -0.58 2.96
C GLU A 74 11.41 0.07 1.65
N ILE A 75 10.54 0.76 0.91
CA ILE A 75 10.93 1.51 -0.29
C ILE A 75 11.98 2.58 0.06
N GLN A 76 11.79 3.31 1.16
CA GLN A 76 12.72 4.35 1.58
C GLN A 76 14.09 3.78 1.98
N GLU A 77 14.11 2.63 2.65
CA GLU A 77 15.34 1.92 3.00
C GLU A 77 16.11 1.49 1.74
N ILE A 78 15.44 0.81 0.81
CA ILE A 78 16.05 0.32 -0.42
C ILE A 78 16.52 1.50 -1.29
N ASP A 79 15.75 2.60 -1.39
CA ASP A 79 16.20 3.82 -2.08
C ASP A 79 17.50 4.37 -1.46
N GLY A 80 17.62 4.33 -0.12
CA GLY A 80 18.83 4.73 0.60
C GLY A 80 20.03 3.83 0.30
N GLN A 81 19.82 2.51 0.29
CA GLN A 81 20.85 1.52 -0.05
C GLN A 81 21.32 1.70 -1.50
N VAL A 82 20.38 1.86 -2.44
CA VAL A 82 20.66 2.07 -3.86
C VAL A 82 21.45 3.36 -4.09
N ALA A 83 21.05 4.47 -3.44
CA ALA A 83 21.77 5.75 -3.53
C ALA A 83 23.21 5.65 -2.96
N ASN A 84 23.40 4.90 -1.87
CA ASN A 84 24.73 4.64 -1.31
C ASN A 84 25.57 3.74 -2.25
N GLY A 85 24.99 2.70 -2.83
CA GLY A 85 25.66 1.82 -3.79
C GLY A 85 26.21 2.59 -5.01
N VAL A 86 25.50 3.64 -5.46
CA VAL A 86 25.98 4.55 -6.52
C VAL A 86 27.19 5.37 -6.09
N ARG A 87 27.21 5.84 -4.84
CA ARG A 87 28.34 6.62 -4.29
C ARG A 87 29.62 5.80 -4.16
N PHE A 88 29.50 4.49 -3.92
CA PHE A 88 30.64 3.58 -3.70
C PHE A 88 30.92 2.63 -4.88
N ASP A 89 30.31 2.85 -6.05
CA ASP A 89 30.43 2.01 -7.27
C ASP A 89 30.05 0.52 -7.04
N HIS A 90 29.19 0.27 -6.04
CA HIS A 90 28.58 -1.02 -5.68
C HIS A 90 27.07 -1.00 -5.98
N VAL A 91 26.74 -0.64 -7.22
CA VAL A 91 25.35 -0.56 -7.68
C VAL A 91 24.81 -1.96 -8.01
N LEU A 92 23.74 -2.36 -7.33
CA LEU A 92 22.98 -3.59 -7.57
C LEU A 92 23.83 -4.85 -7.40
N ASP A 93 24.40 -5.03 -6.21
CA ASP A 93 24.89 -6.35 -5.78
C ASP A 93 23.72 -7.35 -5.66
N THR A 94 24.05 -8.62 -5.44
CA THR A 94 23.07 -9.71 -5.40
C THR A 94 22.01 -9.46 -4.33
N ASP A 95 22.40 -8.88 -3.19
CA ASP A 95 21.55 -8.67 -2.03
C ASP A 95 20.53 -7.55 -2.32
N THR A 96 20.98 -6.40 -2.84
CA THR A 96 20.08 -5.29 -3.23
C THR A 96 19.07 -5.74 -4.30
N ARG A 97 19.46 -6.66 -5.19
CA ARG A 97 18.53 -7.22 -6.20
C ARG A 97 17.48 -8.13 -5.60
N GLN A 98 17.84 -8.93 -4.60
CA GLN A 98 16.89 -9.79 -3.88
C GLN A 98 15.89 -8.95 -3.09
N ASP A 99 16.37 -7.94 -2.37
CA ASP A 99 15.50 -7.02 -1.61
C ASP A 99 14.51 -6.30 -2.54
N HIS A 100 14.99 -5.83 -3.69
CA HIS A 100 14.13 -5.21 -4.70
C HIS A 100 13.12 -6.19 -5.31
N GLN A 101 13.50 -7.45 -5.55
CA GLN A 101 12.57 -8.46 -6.03
C GLN A 101 11.49 -8.76 -4.98
N TYR A 102 11.89 -8.92 -3.73
CA TYR A 102 10.98 -9.13 -2.61
C TYR A 102 9.97 -7.97 -2.50
N LEU A 103 10.45 -6.73 -2.51
CA LEU A 103 9.58 -5.55 -2.46
C LEU A 103 8.60 -5.52 -3.64
N ARG A 104 9.02 -5.96 -4.83
CA ARG A 104 8.12 -6.06 -5.99
C ARG A 104 6.98 -7.05 -5.75
N GLU A 105 7.31 -8.23 -5.23
CA GLU A 105 6.32 -9.27 -4.92
C GLU A 105 5.33 -8.80 -3.84
N GLU A 106 5.82 -8.07 -2.85
CA GLU A 106 5.00 -7.46 -1.80
C GLU A 106 4.06 -6.37 -2.36
N MET A 107 4.56 -5.51 -3.25
CA MET A 107 3.74 -4.49 -3.93
C MET A 107 2.68 -5.12 -4.85
N ASP A 108 3.02 -6.20 -5.56
CA ASP A 108 2.08 -6.92 -6.42
C ASP A 108 0.96 -7.59 -5.58
N SER A 109 1.33 -8.20 -4.45
CA SER A 109 0.38 -8.74 -3.47
C SER A 109 -0.53 -7.65 -2.91
N PHE A 110 0.04 -6.54 -2.45
CA PHE A 110 -0.70 -5.38 -1.96
C PHE A 110 -1.71 -4.86 -2.98
N HIS A 111 -1.32 -4.73 -4.26
CA HIS A 111 -2.22 -4.27 -5.31
C HIS A 111 -3.42 -5.20 -5.55
N ALA A 112 -3.19 -6.51 -5.51
CA ALA A 112 -4.26 -7.50 -5.66
C ALA A 112 -5.24 -7.42 -4.48
N ASP A 113 -4.71 -7.46 -3.26
CA ASP A 113 -5.51 -7.48 -2.03
C ASP A 113 -6.28 -6.18 -1.85
N PHE A 114 -5.64 -5.04 -2.09
CA PHE A 114 -6.29 -3.74 -1.95
C PHE A 114 -7.38 -3.52 -2.99
N ARG A 115 -7.23 -4.06 -4.21
CA ARG A 115 -8.28 -4.02 -5.24
C ARG A 115 -9.48 -4.90 -4.86
N ALA A 116 -9.23 -6.08 -4.31
CA ALA A 116 -10.28 -6.96 -3.81
C ALA A 116 -11.06 -6.27 -2.69
N PHE A 117 -10.36 -5.77 -1.67
CA PHE A 117 -10.93 -5.00 -0.56
C PHE A 117 -11.80 -3.83 -1.04
N LYS A 118 -11.31 -3.03 -2.00
CA LYS A 118 -12.10 -1.91 -2.56
C LYS A 118 -13.42 -2.34 -3.18
N SER A 119 -13.47 -3.53 -3.75
CA SER A 119 -14.69 -4.08 -4.32
C SER A 119 -15.64 -4.55 -3.21
N GLU A 120 -15.09 -5.19 -2.18
CA GLU A 120 -15.82 -5.66 -1.00
C GLU A 120 -16.45 -4.50 -0.21
N ILE A 121 -15.65 -3.52 0.20
CA ILE A 121 -16.15 -2.38 1.00
C ILE A 121 -17.18 -1.54 0.24
N ARG A 122 -17.03 -1.40 -1.09
CA ARG A 122 -18.03 -0.72 -1.92
C ARG A 122 -19.37 -1.46 -1.91
N ASN A 123 -19.33 -2.78 -2.08
CA ASN A 123 -20.54 -3.61 -2.04
C ASN A 123 -21.19 -3.56 -0.67
N TYR A 124 -20.38 -3.57 0.39
CA TYR A 124 -20.86 -3.42 1.76
C TYR A 124 -21.62 -2.11 1.95
N ILE A 125 -21.05 -0.98 1.51
CA ILE A 125 -21.68 0.35 1.64
C ILE A 125 -22.97 0.45 0.82
N VAL A 126 -22.99 -0.07 -0.40
CA VAL A 126 -24.21 -0.08 -1.25
C VAL A 126 -25.32 -0.94 -0.63
N ALA A 127 -24.97 -1.98 0.12
CA ALA A 127 -25.95 -2.83 0.80
C ALA A 127 -26.51 -2.21 2.10
N GLN A 128 -25.92 -1.13 2.62
CA GLN A 128 -26.44 -0.45 3.80
C GLN A 128 -27.72 0.33 3.47
N PRO A 129 -28.74 0.33 4.36
CA PRO A 129 -30.08 0.85 4.09
C PRO A 129 -30.20 2.39 4.07
N THR A 130 -29.17 3.10 3.61
CA THR A 130 -29.09 4.58 3.64
C THR A 130 -28.91 5.22 2.26
N PHE A 131 -28.94 4.42 1.19
CA PHE A 131 -29.05 4.87 -0.21
C PHE A 131 -30.37 4.43 -0.83
#